data_AF-A0A0F4TWU5-F1
#
_entry.id   AF-A0A0F4TWU5-F1
#
_cell.length_a   1.000
_cell.length_b   1.000
_cell.length_c   1.000
_cell.angle_alpha   90.00
_cell.angle_beta   90.00
_cell.angle_gamma   90.00
#
_symmetry.space_group_name_H-M   'P 1'
#
loop_
_entity.id
_entity.type
_entity.pdbx_description
1 polymer ?
#
loop_
_entity_poly.entity_id
_entity_poly.type
_entity_poly.pdbx_seq_one_letter_code
_entity_poly.pdbx_strand_id
1 'polypeptide(L)'
;MLSRNRLTFLLVALWWPLPLLLVIFFTSLLGGYYTKLDSTYSEWMYLLWWGIPGYLAFALWTTRSVIGRDEAQALRMVWLAPLKFIPFYAAPWVVYALCHVFTEQSESFYSTFGWVMVLPYLLVVGYVCAGLTVALYRTFFS
;
A
#
# COMPACT_ATOMS: atom_id res chain seq x y z
N MET A 1 8.46 22.27 13.86
CA MET A 1 7.40 21.30 14.23
C MET A 1 6.11 21.58 13.48
N LEU A 2 5.44 20.54 12.97
CA LEU A 2 4.13 20.66 12.31
C LEU A 2 3.03 21.17 13.25
N SER A 3 2.20 22.09 12.77
CA SER A 3 0.96 22.45 13.47
C SER A 3 -0.03 21.28 13.47
N ARG A 4 -0.92 21.25 14.47
CA ARG A 4 -1.90 20.16 14.64
C ARG A 4 -2.73 19.94 13.37
N ASN A 5 -3.18 21.00 12.71
CA ASN A 5 -4.02 20.89 11.50
C ASN A 5 -3.25 20.28 10.31
N ARG A 6 -1.98 20.68 10.12
CA ARG A 6 -1.11 20.15 9.07
C ARG A 6 -0.78 18.67 9.31
N LEU A 7 -0.53 18.29 10.56
CA LEU A 7 -0.32 16.89 10.95
C LEU A 7 -1.58 16.05 10.69
N THR A 8 -2.74 16.52 11.13
CA THR A 8 -4.02 15.82 10.89
C THR A 8 -4.28 15.63 9.40
N PHE A 9 -4.06 16.65 8.58
CA PHE A 9 -4.20 16.53 7.13
C PHE A 9 -3.32 15.41 6.55
N LEU A 10 -2.04 15.38 6.92
CA LEU A 10 -1.11 14.35 6.43
C LEU A 10 -1.48 12.94 6.92
N LEU A 11 -1.99 12.81 8.15
CA LEU A 11 -2.47 11.53 8.66
C LEU A 11 -3.73 11.08 7.92
N VAL A 12 -4.70 11.97 7.68
CA VAL A 12 -5.88 11.64 6.86
C VAL A 12 -5.47 11.23 5.45
N ALA A 13 -4.54 11.97 4.83
CA ALA A 13 -3.98 11.66 3.52
C ALA A 13 -3.21 10.32 3.49
N LEU A 14 -2.64 9.90 4.62
CA LEU A 14 -1.99 8.60 4.76
C LEU A 14 -3.00 7.45 4.98
N TRP A 15 -4.08 7.69 5.73
CA TRP A 15 -4.99 6.61 6.11
C TRP A 15 -6.15 6.38 5.13
N TRP A 16 -6.52 7.36 4.31
CA TRP A 16 -7.67 7.23 3.37
C TRP A 16 -7.56 6.11 2.32
N PRO A 17 -6.38 5.67 1.85
CA PRO A 17 -6.33 4.56 0.88
C PRO A 17 -6.77 3.24 1.51
N LEU A 18 -6.59 3.07 2.82
CA LEU A 18 -6.96 1.84 3.53
C LEU A 18 -8.47 1.52 3.44
N PRO A 19 -9.41 2.40 3.80
CA PRO A 19 -10.83 2.13 3.64
C PRO A 19 -11.22 1.91 2.17
N LEU A 20 -10.59 2.61 1.22
CA LEU A 20 -10.82 2.36 -0.20
C LEU A 20 -10.40 0.93 -0.59
N LEU A 21 -9.21 0.50 -0.18
CA LEU A 21 -8.72 -0.87 -0.41
C LEU A 21 -9.63 -1.92 0.24
N LEU A 22 -10.11 -1.65 1.46
CA LEU A 22 -11.07 -2.53 2.15
C LEU A 22 -12.41 -2.61 1.40
N VAL A 23 -12.94 -1.48 0.91
CA VAL A 23 -14.18 -1.49 0.11
C VAL A 23 -14.00 -2.31 -1.17
N ILE A 24 -12.89 -2.12 -1.90
CA ILE A 24 -12.58 -2.92 -3.10
C ILE A 24 -12.49 -4.41 -2.75
N PHE A 25 -11.82 -4.74 -1.66
CA PHE A 25 -11.69 -6.11 -1.19
C PHE A 25 -13.04 -6.75 -0.83
N PHE A 26 -13.86 -6.08 0.00
CA PHE A 26 -15.16 -6.60 0.43
C PHE A 26 -16.18 -6.67 -0.70
N THR A 27 -16.20 -5.71 -1.62
CA THR A 27 -17.08 -5.75 -2.81
C THR A 27 -16.71 -6.91 -3.73
N SER A 28 -15.41 -7.19 -3.89
CA SER A 28 -14.93 -8.36 -4.64
C SER A 28 -15.27 -9.68 -3.92
N LEU A 29 -15.17 -9.70 -2.59
CA LEU A 29 -15.56 -10.85 -1.77
C LEU A 29 -17.04 -11.18 -1.89
N LEU A 30 -17.90 -10.18 -1.70
CA LEU A 30 -19.36 -10.35 -1.72
C LEU A 30 -19.90 -10.59 -3.13
N GLY A 31 -19.20 -10.09 -4.16
CA GLY A 31 -19.56 -10.31 -5.57
C GLY A 31 -19.33 -11.74 -6.07
N GLY A 32 -18.82 -12.65 -5.23
CA GLY A 32 -18.58 -14.05 -5.61
C GLY A 32 -17.41 -14.22 -6.58
N TYR A 33 -16.52 -13.22 -6.71
CA TYR A 33 -15.33 -13.34 -7.56
C TYR A 33 -14.35 -14.41 -7.04
N TYR A 34 -14.50 -14.88 -5.80
CA TYR A 34 -13.78 -16.04 -5.24
C TYR A 34 -14.20 -17.39 -5.82
N THR A 35 -15.40 -17.52 -6.39
CA THR A 35 -15.91 -18.81 -6.90
C THR A 35 -15.73 -18.97 -8.41
N LYS A 36 -15.33 -17.90 -9.11
CA LYS A 36 -15.03 -17.96 -10.54
C LYS A 36 -13.60 -18.45 -10.73
N LEU A 37 -13.46 -19.63 -11.33
CA LEU A 37 -12.19 -20.28 -11.70
C LEU A 37 -11.42 -19.55 -12.82
N ASP A 38 -11.77 -18.31 -13.15
CA ASP A 38 -10.97 -17.49 -14.07
C ASP A 38 -9.70 -17.02 -13.34
N SER A 39 -8.57 -17.61 -13.74
CA SER A 39 -7.24 -17.39 -13.16
C SER A 39 -6.86 -15.91 -12.97
N THR A 40 -7.34 -15.03 -13.86
CA THR A 40 -6.99 -13.61 -13.81
C THR A 40 -7.61 -12.91 -12.59
N TYR A 41 -8.85 -13.23 -12.22
CA TYR A 41 -9.54 -12.53 -11.11
C TYR A 41 -9.05 -13.00 -9.73
N SER A 42 -8.69 -14.28 -9.60
CA SER A 42 -8.15 -14.82 -8.34
C SER A 42 -6.77 -14.22 -8.03
N GLU A 43 -5.91 -14.04 -9.03
CA GLU A 43 -4.58 -13.43 -8.89
C GLU A 43 -4.62 -12.00 -8.31
N TRP A 44 -5.50 -11.13 -8.81
CA TRP A 44 -5.65 -9.76 -8.30
C TRP A 44 -6.11 -9.70 -6.84
N MET A 45 -6.93 -10.66 -6.41
CA MET A 45 -7.40 -10.73 -5.03
C MET A 45 -6.33 -11.24 -4.06
N TYR A 46 -5.44 -12.15 -4.48
CA TYR A 46 -4.24 -12.47 -3.71
C TYR A 46 -3.33 -11.25 -3.54
N LEU A 47 -3.21 -10.43 -4.59
CA LEU A 47 -2.43 -9.20 -4.57
C LEU A 47 -2.96 -8.17 -3.53
N LEU A 48 -4.28 -8.06 -3.43
CA LEU A 48 -4.98 -7.22 -2.45
C LEU A 48 -4.91 -7.78 -1.02
N TRP A 49 -5.08 -9.10 -0.85
CA TRP A 49 -5.06 -9.77 0.45
C TRP A 49 -3.74 -9.51 1.20
N TRP A 50 -2.61 -9.63 0.50
CA TRP A 50 -1.29 -9.35 1.09
C TRP A 50 -0.94 -7.85 1.08
N GLY A 51 -1.53 -7.08 0.16
CA GLY A 51 -1.34 -5.63 0.08
C GLY A 51 -1.93 -4.85 1.26
N ILE A 52 -3.10 -5.27 1.77
CA ILE A 52 -3.79 -4.59 2.88
C ILE A 52 -2.96 -4.63 4.18
N PRO A 53 -2.46 -5.79 4.66
CA PRO A 53 -1.56 -5.85 5.82
C PRO A 53 -0.27 -5.04 5.62
N GLY A 54 0.32 -5.10 4.42
CA GLY A 54 1.50 -4.30 4.09
C GLY A 54 1.23 -2.80 4.20
N TYR A 55 0.09 -2.34 3.67
CA TYR A 55 -0.33 -0.95 3.77
C TYR A 55 -0.62 -0.52 5.20
N LEU A 56 -1.28 -1.38 5.98
CA LEU A 56 -1.56 -1.13 7.39
C LEU A 56 -0.26 -0.95 8.19
N ALA A 57 0.70 -1.86 8.02
CA ALA A 57 2.01 -1.78 8.67
C ALA A 57 2.76 -0.50 8.27
N PHE A 58 2.76 -0.16 6.98
CA PHE A 58 3.34 1.08 6.46
C PHE A 58 2.70 2.34 7.05
N ALA A 59 1.37 2.38 7.12
CA ALA A 59 0.62 3.52 7.66
C ALA A 59 0.88 3.71 9.16
N LEU A 60 0.92 2.62 9.94
CA LEU A 60 1.27 2.65 11.35
C LEU A 60 2.71 3.14 11.57
N TRP A 61 3.66 2.61 10.79
CA TRP A 61 5.07 3.02 10.87
C TRP A 61 5.27 4.49 10.49
N THR A 62 4.60 4.95 9.43
CA THR A 62 4.69 6.33 8.95
C THR A 62 4.04 7.31 9.94
N THR A 63 2.91 6.94 10.54
CA THR A 63 2.25 7.73 11.59
C THR A 63 3.19 8.00 12.76
N ARG A 64 3.92 6.98 13.22
CA ARG A 64 4.93 7.15 14.29
C ARG A 64 6.12 8.00 13.84
N SER A 65 6.52 7.85 12.57
CA SER A 65 7.72 8.50 12.03
C SER A 65 7.56 10.00 11.75
N VAL A 66 6.33 10.47 11.55
CA VAL A 66 6.04 11.87 11.20
C VAL A 66 5.88 12.78 12.43
N ILE A 67 5.64 12.20 13.62
CA ILE A 67 5.49 12.94 14.88
C ILE A 67 6.82 13.63 15.22
N GLY A 68 6.76 14.94 15.53
CA GLY A 68 7.94 15.73 15.88
C GLY A 68 8.80 16.18 14.71
N ARG A 69 8.41 15.88 13.46
CA ARG A 69 9.13 16.32 12.26
C ARG A 69 8.75 17.74 11.83
N ASP A 70 9.68 18.38 11.13
CA ASP A 70 9.42 19.65 10.44
C ASP A 70 8.66 19.44 9.13
N GLU A 71 8.00 20.49 8.66
CA GLU A 71 7.17 20.47 7.45
C GLU A 71 7.93 19.99 6.21
N ALA A 72 9.14 20.53 5.97
CA ALA A 72 9.96 20.11 4.84
C ALA A 72 10.33 18.62 4.91
N GLN A 73 10.57 18.10 6.13
CA GLN A 73 10.84 16.67 6.34
C GLN A 73 9.59 15.82 6.08
N ALA A 74 8.42 16.28 6.53
CA ALA A 74 7.16 15.57 6.32
C ALA A 74 6.75 15.53 4.85
N LEU A 75 6.91 16.63 4.11
CA LEU A 75 6.66 16.66 2.66
C LEU A 75 7.63 15.74 1.90
N ARG A 76 8.90 15.69 2.31
CA ARG A 76 9.86 14.73 1.76
C ARG A 76 9.46 13.29 2.07
N MET A 77 8.89 13.02 3.24
CA MET A 77 8.36 11.70 3.57
C MET A 77 7.18 11.31 2.68
N VAL A 78 6.28 12.23 2.36
CA VAL A 78 5.17 11.99 1.41
C VAL A 78 5.70 11.65 0.01
N TRP A 79 6.68 12.40 -0.48
CA TRP A 79 7.31 12.12 -1.79
C TRP A 79 8.03 10.77 -1.85
N LEU A 80 8.63 10.34 -0.74
CA LEU A 80 9.30 9.04 -0.64
C LEU A 80 8.37 7.90 -0.22
N ALA A 81 7.10 8.19 0.11
CA ALA A 81 6.16 7.18 0.59
C ALA A 81 5.96 6.02 -0.41
N PRO A 82 5.80 6.24 -1.73
CA PRO A 82 5.63 5.15 -2.69
C PRO A 82 6.81 4.18 -2.70
N LEU A 83 8.04 4.69 -2.60
CA LEU A 83 9.25 3.87 -2.53
C LEU A 83 9.37 3.13 -1.20
N LYS A 84 9.07 3.82 -0.09
CA LYS A 84 9.14 3.23 1.25
C LYS A 84 8.06 2.19 1.49
N PHE A 85 6.97 2.23 0.74
CA PHE A 85 5.90 1.22 0.80
C PHE A 85 6.32 -0.13 0.21
N ILE A 86 7.20 -0.14 -0.81
CA ILE A 86 7.67 -1.36 -1.49
C ILE A 86 8.07 -2.48 -0.53
N PRO A 87 8.99 -2.29 0.45
CA PRO A 87 9.38 -3.37 1.36
C PRO A 87 8.22 -3.90 2.21
N PHE A 88 7.25 -3.05 2.59
CA PHE A 88 6.07 -3.49 3.34
C PHE A 88 5.12 -4.30 2.45
N TYR A 89 5.01 -3.94 1.18
CA TYR A 89 4.23 -4.70 0.21
C TYR A 89 4.90 -6.03 -0.13
N ALA A 90 6.23 -6.03 -0.31
CA ALA A 90 7.03 -7.19 -0.69
C ALA A 90 7.18 -8.24 0.44
N ALA A 91 7.28 -7.79 1.69
CA ALA A 91 7.59 -8.68 2.82
C ALA A 91 6.64 -9.88 2.94
N PRO A 92 5.30 -9.74 2.85
CA PRO A 92 4.41 -10.89 2.89
C PRO A 92 4.63 -11.88 1.74
N TRP A 93 4.97 -11.42 0.53
CA TRP A 93 5.29 -12.28 -0.61
C TRP A 93 6.57 -13.06 -0.40
N VAL A 94 7.59 -12.42 0.16
CA VAL A 94 8.86 -13.09 0.48
C VAL A 94 8.64 -14.17 1.54
N VAL A 95 7.86 -13.89 2.58
CA VAL A 95 7.50 -14.89 3.61
C VAL A 95 6.73 -16.06 3.00
N TYR A 96 5.72 -15.75 2.17
CA TYR A 96 4.93 -16.77 1.47
C TYR A 96 5.81 -17.67 0.57
N ALA A 97 6.71 -17.07 -0.21
CA ALA A 97 7.66 -17.79 -1.06
C ALA A 97 8.59 -18.70 -0.24
N LEU A 98 9.14 -18.19 0.87
CA LEU A 98 9.99 -18.97 1.77
C LEU A 98 9.23 -20.17 2.34
N CYS A 99 7.99 -19.99 2.81
CA CYS A 99 7.17 -21.10 3.31
C CYS A 99 6.94 -22.20 2.27
N HIS A 100 6.73 -21.82 1.00
CA HIS A 100 6.52 -22.78 -0.10
C HIS A 100 7.79 -23.54 -0.51
N VAL A 101 8.97 -22.92 -0.39
CA VAL A 101 10.25 -23.61 -0.61
C VAL A 101 10.44 -24.77 0.37
N PHE A 102 9.92 -24.66 1.61
CA PHE A 102 10.02 -25.72 2.62
C PHE A 102 8.98 -26.84 2.47
N THR A 103 7.92 -26.66 1.65
CA THR A 103 6.82 -27.64 1.51
C THR A 103 6.86 -28.45 0.22
N GLU A 104 7.93 -28.35 -0.57
CA GLU A 104 8.14 -29.02 -1.88
C GLU A 104 7.03 -28.77 -2.93
N GLN A 105 6.07 -27.88 -2.65
CA GLN A 105 5.07 -27.43 -3.60
C GLN A 105 5.68 -26.36 -4.52
N SER A 106 6.41 -26.82 -5.54
CA SER A 106 7.06 -25.97 -6.55
C SER A 106 6.08 -25.29 -7.52
N GLU A 107 4.78 -25.59 -7.42
CA GLU A 107 3.76 -25.05 -8.30
C GLU A 107 3.21 -23.72 -7.78
N SER A 108 3.96 -22.64 -8.04
CA SER A 108 3.42 -21.40 -8.62
C SER A 108 4.51 -20.32 -8.63
N PHE A 109 5.27 -20.26 -9.73
CA PHE A 109 6.16 -19.15 -10.05
C PHE A 109 5.42 -17.79 -10.01
N TYR A 110 4.13 -17.81 -10.34
CA TYR A 110 3.28 -16.62 -10.42
C TYR A 110 2.90 -16.07 -9.04
N SER A 111 2.67 -16.92 -8.03
CA SER A 111 2.37 -16.46 -6.67
C SER A 111 3.59 -15.90 -5.93
N THR A 112 4.80 -16.28 -6.36
CA THR A 112 6.06 -15.80 -5.77
C THR A 112 6.51 -14.46 -6.34
N PHE A 113 6.30 -14.21 -7.64
CA PHE A 113 6.80 -13.02 -8.34
C PHE A 113 5.71 -12.10 -8.91
N GLY A 114 4.43 -12.47 -8.83
CA GLY A 114 3.32 -11.66 -9.36
C GLY A 114 3.28 -10.23 -8.79
N TRP A 115 3.70 -10.05 -7.54
CA TRP A 115 3.82 -8.73 -6.90
C TRP A 115 4.82 -7.80 -7.62
N VAL A 116 5.86 -8.34 -8.26
CA VAL A 116 6.86 -7.57 -9.02
C VAL A 116 6.22 -6.94 -10.25
N MET A 117 5.31 -7.66 -10.93
CA MET A 117 4.58 -7.14 -12.10
C MET A 117 3.64 -5.98 -11.71
N VAL A 118 3.25 -5.91 -10.44
CA VAL A 118 2.34 -4.87 -9.92
C VAL A 118 3.11 -3.64 -9.42
N LEU A 119 4.41 -3.74 -9.16
CA LEU A 119 5.24 -2.62 -8.69
C LEU A 119 5.14 -1.35 -9.57
N PRO A 120 5.19 -1.42 -10.92
CA PRO A 120 5.08 -0.22 -11.75
C PRO A 120 3.74 0.50 -11.52
N TYR A 121 2.65 -0.25 -11.41
CA TYR A 121 1.32 0.30 -11.16
C TYR A 121 1.22 0.92 -9.77
N LEU A 122 1.75 0.23 -8.73
CA LEU A 122 1.79 0.76 -7.37
C LEU A 122 2.61 2.05 -7.28
N LEU A 123 3.74 2.13 -7.99
CA LEU A 123 4.56 3.33 -8.04
C LEU A 123 3.83 4.47 -8.72
N VAL A 124 3.24 4.25 -9.90
CA VAL A 124 2.50 5.29 -10.63
C VAL A 124 1.35 5.82 -9.78
N VAL A 125 0.48 4.94 -9.26
CA VAL A 125 -0.65 5.33 -8.41
C VAL A 125 -0.17 6.01 -7.14
N GLY A 126 0.86 5.46 -6.48
CA GLY A 126 1.44 6.03 -5.28
C GLY A 126 2.00 7.44 -5.50
N TYR A 127 2.70 7.68 -6.61
CA TYR A 127 3.24 9.00 -6.95
C TYR A 127 2.15 9.99 -7.34
N VAL A 128 1.09 9.55 -8.03
CA VAL A 128 -0.09 10.40 -8.28
C VAL A 128 -0.72 10.82 -6.96
N CYS A 129 -0.96 9.88 -6.03
CA CYS A 129 -1.50 10.19 -4.70
C CYS A 129 -0.57 11.11 -3.88
N ALA A 130 0.75 10.87 -3.91
CA ALA A 130 1.73 11.71 -3.25
C ALA A 130 1.74 13.14 -3.82
N GLY A 131 1.74 13.27 -5.15
CA GLY A 131 1.67 14.55 -5.84
C GLY A 131 0.40 15.32 -5.51
N LEU A 132 -0.77 14.67 -5.54
CA LEU A 132 -2.05 15.26 -5.14
C LEU A 132 -2.05 15.69 -3.67
N THR A 133 -1.50 14.86 -2.78
CA THR A 133 -1.40 15.18 -1.35
C THR A 133 -0.56 16.44 -1.14
N VAL A 134 0.58 16.55 -1.82
CA VAL A 134 1.47 17.72 -1.73
C VAL A 134 0.81 18.95 -2.35
N ALA A 135 0.12 18.81 -3.48
CA ALA A 135 -0.60 19.90 -4.13
C ALA A 135 -1.71 20.45 -3.23
N LEU A 136 -2.58 19.58 -2.71
CA LEU A 136 -3.64 19.97 -1.78
C LEU A 136 -3.08 20.57 -0.49
N TYR A 137 -2.02 19.98 0.06
CA TYR A 137 -1.35 20.53 1.24
C TYR A 137 -0.89 21.97 1.01
N ARG A 138 -0.24 22.24 -0.12
CA ARG A 138 0.20 23.60 -0.47
C ARG A 138 -0.99 24.53 -0.69
N THR A 139 -2.07 24.10 -1.33
CA THR A 139 -3.24 24.95 -1.55
C THR A 139 -3.91 25.39 -0.25
N PHE A 140 -3.97 24.52 0.77
CA PHE A 140 -4.68 24.82 2.03
C PHE A 140 -3.81 25.38 3.15
N PHE A 141 -2.49 25.19 3.09
CA PHE A 141 -1.58 25.55 4.18
C PHE A 141 -0.40 26.43 3.79
N SER A 142 -0.26 26.79 2.49
CA SER A 142 0.72 27.76 2.00
C SER A 142 0.21 29.19 2.05
#